data_AF-A0A5M8E8T8-F1
#
_entry.id   AF-A0A5M8E8T8-F1
#
_cell.length_a   1.000
_cell.length_b   1.000
_cell.length_c   1.000
_cell.angle_alpha   90.00
_cell.angle_beta   90.00
_cell.angle_gamma   90.00
#
_symmetry.space_group_name_H-M   'P 1'
#
loop_
_entity.id
_entity.type
_entity.pdbx_description
1 polymer ?
#
loop_
_entity_poly.entity_id
_entity_poly.type
_entity_poly.pdbx_seq_one_letter_code
_entity_poly.pdbx_strand_id
1 'polypeptide(L)'
;MKWFYDLKISTKLISSFLVVLALTAAMGGFAILQLGAVNQAAQDIKGNWMPSMRAAAGMRFFAANYRLKENRHIGTEIAEEKAQAEREAVDSRQQFETRLGTYEQLLSNDEDRQLLASVKSAWASYLAASKQLFELSRQNQEAQARGLLRGESKEHFDEVTSRLQKMVELNDGGATIAGDKGAALYESARVSIIAVLIAALLIGLGLAMFIARIISRPLKQAATAAEQLAEGNLNAHIEPGAKDETGMVLNAMRNMVGKLAHIIGEVRNAADNLASASEEVSATAQSMSQATSEQAASVEETSASVEQMSASINQNTENAKVTDGMASKAAKEATEGGESVQQTVVAMKKIAQRISIIDDIAYQTNLLALNAAI
;
A
#
# COMPACT_ATOMS: atom_id res chain seq x y z
N MET A 1 -7.13 -16.45 -5.99
CA MET A 1 -6.41 -15.15 -5.99
C MET A 1 -6.50 -14.35 -4.67
N LYS A 2 -7.36 -14.67 -3.69
CA LYS A 2 -7.42 -13.92 -2.40
C LYS A 2 -6.09 -13.86 -1.63
N TRP A 3 -5.27 -14.92 -1.72
CA TRP A 3 -3.96 -14.97 -1.07
C TRP A 3 -3.03 -13.80 -1.43
N PHE A 4 -3.02 -13.35 -2.69
CA PHE A 4 -2.17 -12.23 -3.11
C PHE A 4 -2.64 -10.90 -2.50
N TYR A 5 -3.96 -10.72 -2.31
CA TYR A 5 -4.51 -9.51 -1.69
C TYR A 5 -4.17 -9.40 -0.21
N ASP A 6 -3.99 -10.53 0.47
CA ASP A 6 -3.65 -10.59 1.91
C ASP A 6 -2.14 -10.45 2.19
N LEU A 7 -1.30 -10.41 1.15
CA LEU A 7 0.13 -10.18 1.31
C LEU A 7 0.43 -8.72 1.72
N LYS A 8 1.49 -8.55 2.51
CA LYS A 8 2.05 -7.23 2.82
C LYS A 8 2.37 -6.44 1.56
N ILE A 9 2.21 -5.12 1.61
CA ILE A 9 2.53 -4.22 0.48
C ILE A 9 3.97 -4.40 0.01
N SER A 10 4.92 -4.54 0.94
CA SER A 10 6.33 -4.76 0.61
C SER A 10 6.53 -6.05 -0.20
N THR A 11 5.87 -7.15 0.18
CA THR A 11 5.93 -8.43 -0.53
C THR A 11 5.31 -8.33 -1.93
N LYS A 12 4.20 -7.61 -2.09
CA LYS A 12 3.58 -7.35 -3.40
C LYS A 12 4.50 -6.56 -4.32
N LEU A 13 5.10 -5.49 -3.81
CA LEU A 13 6.05 -4.67 -4.57
C LEU A 13 7.29 -5.48 -4.94
N ILE A 14 7.96 -6.10 -3.96
CA ILE A 14 9.16 -6.91 -4.21
C ILE A 14 8.90 -8.02 -5.21
N SER A 15 7.80 -8.78 -5.08
CA SER A 15 7.47 -9.84 -6.03
C SER A 15 7.26 -9.30 -7.46
N SER A 16 6.56 -8.18 -7.62
CA SER A 16 6.38 -7.57 -8.95
C SER A 16 7.68 -7.06 -9.56
N PHE A 17 8.54 -6.41 -8.77
CA PHE A 17 9.86 -5.98 -9.22
C PHE A 17 10.75 -7.15 -9.55
N LEU A 18 10.72 -8.24 -8.76
CA LEU A 18 11.47 -9.46 -9.04
C LEU A 18 11.03 -10.11 -10.36
N VAL A 19 9.74 -10.11 -10.68
CA VAL A 19 9.24 -10.61 -11.97
C VAL A 19 9.80 -9.76 -13.12
N VAL A 20 9.75 -8.43 -13.00
CA VAL A 20 10.29 -7.53 -14.04
C VAL A 20 11.82 -7.68 -14.18
N LEU A 21 12.54 -7.80 -13.06
CA LEU A 21 13.99 -8.02 -13.06
C LEU A 21 14.36 -9.39 -13.65
N ALA A 22 13.62 -10.45 -13.33
CA ALA A 22 13.82 -11.78 -13.90
C ALA A 22 13.57 -11.79 -15.42
N LEU A 23 12.51 -11.11 -15.88
CA LEU A 23 12.25 -10.94 -17.31
C LEU A 23 13.37 -10.16 -18.01
N THR A 24 13.87 -9.09 -17.37
CA THR A 24 14.98 -8.29 -17.90
C THR A 24 16.27 -9.10 -17.97
N ALA A 25 16.58 -9.88 -16.93
CA ALA A 25 17.75 -10.75 -16.90
C ALA A 25 17.65 -11.86 -17.95
N ALA A 26 16.47 -12.49 -18.10
CA ALA A 26 16.22 -13.50 -19.14
C ALA A 26 16.37 -12.90 -20.55
N MET A 27 15.85 -11.70 -20.79
CA MET A 27 16.02 -10.98 -22.04
C MET A 27 17.49 -10.66 -22.32
N GLY A 28 18.23 -10.17 -21.32
CA GLY A 28 19.65 -9.89 -21.43
C GLY A 28 20.47 -11.14 -21.75
N GLY A 29 20.22 -12.25 -21.05
CA GLY A 29 20.86 -13.53 -21.31
C GLY A 29 20.55 -14.06 -22.72
N PHE A 30 19.28 -13.99 -23.13
CA PHE A 30 18.86 -14.37 -24.48
C PHE A 30 19.53 -13.52 -25.58
N ALA A 31 19.63 -12.21 -25.38
CA ALA A 31 20.30 -11.31 -26.31
C ALA A 31 21.79 -11.61 -26.45
N ILE A 32 22.48 -11.90 -25.34
CA ILE A 32 23.90 -12.29 -25.35
C ILE A 32 24.10 -13.61 -26.11
N LEU A 33 23.25 -14.61 -25.88
CA LEU A 33 23.32 -15.89 -26.59
C LEU A 33 23.17 -15.71 -28.10
N GLN A 34 22.22 -14.88 -28.54
CA GLN A 34 22.01 -14.60 -29.96
C GLN A 34 23.15 -13.82 -30.60
N LEU A 35 23.69 -12.81 -29.90
CA LEU A 35 24.89 -12.09 -30.36
C LEU A 35 26.11 -13.02 -30.48
N GLY A 36 26.20 -14.02 -29.59
CA GLY A 36 27.22 -15.07 -29.67
C GLY A 36 27.13 -15.87 -30.97
N ALA A 37 25.92 -16.23 -31.42
CA ALA A 37 25.72 -16.97 -32.67
C ALA A 37 26.09 -16.12 -33.91
N VAL A 38 25.74 -14.83 -33.91
CA VAL A 38 26.15 -13.90 -34.99
C VAL A 38 27.67 -13.75 -35.03
N ASN A 39 28.30 -13.60 -33.85
CA ASN A 39 29.75 -13.51 -33.75
C ASN A 39 30.44 -14.81 -34.23
N GLN A 40 29.86 -15.98 -33.97
CA GLN A 40 30.40 -17.25 -34.45
C GLN A 40 30.44 -17.32 -35.98
N ALA A 41 29.37 -16.90 -36.66
CA ALA A 41 29.35 -16.85 -38.13
C ALA A 41 30.46 -15.94 -38.69
N ALA A 42 30.70 -14.79 -38.06
CA ALA A 42 31.79 -13.89 -38.42
C ALA A 42 33.18 -14.52 -38.16
N GLN A 43 33.34 -15.29 -37.07
CA GLN A 43 34.57 -16.02 -36.79
C GLN A 43 34.82 -17.16 -37.77
N ASP A 44 33.79 -17.86 -38.24
CA ASP A 44 33.94 -18.91 -39.25
C ASP A 44 34.45 -18.32 -40.57
N ILE A 45 33.93 -17.15 -40.98
CA ILE A 45 34.44 -16.42 -42.16
C ILE A 45 35.88 -15.99 -41.97
N LYS A 46 36.20 -15.36 -40.83
CA LYS A 46 37.53 -14.82 -40.55
C LYS A 46 38.58 -15.91 -40.34
N GLY A 47 38.22 -17.00 -39.67
CA GLY A 47 39.13 -18.03 -39.18
C GLY A 47 39.28 -19.22 -40.12
N ASN A 48 38.30 -19.47 -40.99
CA ASN A 48 38.33 -20.59 -41.93
C ASN A 48 38.16 -20.12 -43.38
N TRP A 49 36.97 -19.66 -43.78
CA TRP A 49 36.64 -19.44 -45.20
C TRP A 49 37.57 -18.45 -45.90
N MET A 50 37.83 -17.29 -45.29
CA MET A 50 38.67 -16.24 -45.87
C MET A 50 40.15 -16.68 -45.97
N PRO A 51 40.79 -17.25 -44.93
CA PRO A 51 42.11 -17.86 -45.06
C PRO A 51 42.21 -18.98 -46.11
N SER A 52 41.23 -19.88 -46.18
CA SER A 52 41.18 -20.97 -47.16
C SER A 52 41.08 -20.44 -48.59
N MET A 53 40.21 -19.47 -48.83
CA MET A 53 40.10 -18.79 -50.12
C MET A 53 41.41 -18.10 -50.52
N ARG A 54 42.06 -17.37 -49.60
CA ARG A 54 43.36 -16.73 -49.84
C ARG A 54 44.46 -17.74 -50.13
N ALA A 55 44.48 -18.88 -49.45
CA ALA A 55 45.44 -19.94 -49.70
C ALA A 55 45.22 -20.58 -51.08
N ALA A 56 43.98 -20.87 -51.45
CA ALA A 56 43.63 -21.41 -52.78
C ALA A 56 43.96 -20.43 -53.92
N ALA A 57 43.60 -19.15 -53.77
CA ALA A 57 43.97 -18.11 -54.73
C ALA A 57 45.49 -17.91 -54.82
N GLY A 58 46.18 -17.98 -53.69
CA GLY A 58 47.65 -17.94 -53.61
C GLY A 58 48.30 -19.11 -54.33
N MET A 59 47.81 -20.34 -54.13
CA MET A 59 48.26 -21.52 -54.89
C MET A 59 48.10 -21.30 -56.40
N ARG A 60 46.95 -20.76 -56.84
CA ARG A 60 46.71 -20.47 -58.26
C ARG A 60 47.69 -19.43 -58.81
N PHE A 61 47.98 -18.38 -58.05
CA PHE A 61 48.97 -17.36 -58.39
C PHE A 61 50.39 -17.94 -58.52
N PHE A 62 50.83 -18.75 -57.56
CA PHE A 62 52.17 -19.33 -57.59
C PHE A 62 52.33 -20.44 -58.63
N ALA A 63 51.28 -21.20 -58.93
CA ALA A 63 51.27 -22.12 -60.08
C ALA A 63 51.44 -21.36 -61.40
N ALA A 64 50.72 -20.24 -61.59
CA ALA A 64 50.88 -19.41 -62.79
C ALA A 64 52.27 -18.76 -62.89
N ASN A 65 52.84 -18.29 -61.78
CA ASN A 65 54.22 -17.78 -61.76
C ASN A 65 55.23 -18.87 -62.09
N TYR A 66 55.08 -20.07 -61.54
CA TYR A 66 55.92 -21.22 -61.87
C TYR A 66 55.91 -21.48 -63.38
N ARG A 67 54.71 -21.53 -63.98
CA ARG A 67 54.50 -21.69 -65.42
C ARG A 67 55.14 -20.56 -66.24
N LEU A 68 55.11 -19.33 -65.75
CA LEU A 68 55.78 -18.19 -66.38
C LEU A 68 57.31 -18.38 -66.38
N LYS A 69 57.88 -18.95 -65.31
CA LYS A 69 59.33 -19.24 -65.25
C LYS A 69 59.74 -20.35 -66.21
N GLU A 70 58.91 -21.37 -66.41
CA GLU A 70 59.12 -22.37 -67.46
C GLU A 70 59.17 -21.73 -68.86
N ASN A 71 58.23 -20.82 -69.15
CA ASN A 71 58.22 -20.09 -70.41
C ASN A 71 59.48 -19.24 -70.60
N ARG A 72 59.91 -18.53 -69.55
CA ARG A 72 61.15 -17.72 -69.57
C ARG A 72 62.38 -18.60 -69.79
N HIS A 73 62.44 -19.75 -69.13
CA HIS A 73 63.56 -20.70 -69.25
C HIS A 73 63.70 -21.23 -70.69
N ILE A 74 62.59 -21.55 -71.35
CA ILE A 74 62.59 -22.01 -72.75
C ILE A 74 62.87 -20.85 -73.73
N GLY A 75 62.54 -19.62 -73.36
CA GLY A 75 62.64 -18.44 -74.22
C GLY A 75 64.04 -17.81 -74.29
N THR A 76 64.98 -18.22 -73.45
CA THR A 76 66.35 -17.69 -73.40
C THR A 76 67.37 -18.77 -73.75
N GLU A 77 68.46 -18.38 -74.41
CA GLU A 77 69.62 -19.23 -74.70
C GLU A 77 70.76 -19.01 -73.69
N ILE A 78 70.65 -17.98 -72.84
CA ILE A 78 71.70 -17.58 -71.89
C ILE A 78 71.64 -18.51 -70.67
N ALA A 79 72.73 -19.24 -70.41
CA ALA A 79 72.81 -20.22 -69.32
C ALA A 79 72.52 -19.62 -67.93
N GLU A 80 72.98 -18.39 -67.67
CA GLU A 80 72.72 -17.68 -66.42
C GLU A 80 71.23 -17.35 -66.24
N GLU A 81 70.55 -16.92 -67.32
CA GLU A 81 69.12 -16.64 -67.29
C GLU A 81 68.28 -17.91 -67.12
N LYS A 82 68.70 -19.02 -67.73
CA LYS A 82 68.12 -20.36 -67.50
C LYS A 82 68.22 -20.73 -66.01
N ALA A 83 69.43 -20.70 -65.44
CA ALA A 83 69.64 -21.00 -64.03
C ALA A 83 68.83 -20.08 -63.10
N GLN A 84 68.71 -18.79 -63.43
CA GLN A 84 67.89 -17.85 -62.68
C GLN A 84 66.39 -18.19 -62.76
N ALA A 85 65.87 -18.54 -63.94
CA ALA A 85 64.48 -18.95 -64.11
C ALA A 85 64.18 -20.24 -63.33
N GLU A 86 65.09 -21.21 -63.27
CA GLU A 86 64.92 -22.42 -62.45
C GLU A 86 64.86 -22.08 -60.95
N ARG A 87 65.75 -21.20 -60.44
CA ARG A 87 65.71 -20.75 -59.04
C ARG A 87 64.38 -20.08 -58.68
N GLU A 88 63.91 -19.18 -59.54
CA GLU A 88 62.61 -18.50 -59.36
C GLU A 88 61.42 -19.47 -59.45
N ALA A 89 61.54 -20.53 -60.26
CA ALA A 89 60.54 -21.60 -60.33
C ALA A 89 60.53 -22.40 -59.01
N VAL A 90 61.68 -22.77 -58.47
CA VAL A 90 61.78 -23.46 -57.16
C VAL A 90 61.15 -22.61 -56.06
N ASP A 91 61.42 -21.30 -56.02
CA ASP A 91 60.78 -20.39 -55.06
C ASP A 91 59.25 -20.35 -55.23
N SER A 92 58.77 -20.23 -56.47
CA SER A 92 57.32 -20.25 -56.76
C SER A 92 56.67 -21.56 -56.30
N ARG A 93 57.34 -22.69 -56.50
CA ARG A 93 56.89 -23.99 -56.00
C ARG A 93 56.86 -24.04 -54.46
N GLN A 94 57.87 -23.52 -53.79
CA GLN A 94 57.91 -23.48 -52.33
C GLN A 94 56.76 -22.64 -51.76
N GLN A 95 56.45 -21.50 -52.39
CA GLN A 95 55.31 -20.66 -52.02
C GLN A 95 53.97 -21.39 -52.24
N PHE A 96 53.84 -22.12 -53.35
CA PHE A 96 52.67 -22.99 -53.59
C PHE A 96 52.51 -24.02 -52.46
N GLU A 97 53.56 -24.78 -52.15
CA GLU A 97 53.54 -25.83 -51.12
C GLU A 97 53.28 -25.26 -49.72
N THR A 98 53.76 -24.05 -49.43
CA THR A 98 53.47 -23.33 -48.18
C THR A 98 51.98 -23.01 -48.05
N ARG A 99 51.35 -22.53 -49.13
CA ARG A 99 49.90 -22.25 -49.14
C ARG A 99 49.07 -23.52 -49.11
N LEU A 100 49.53 -24.58 -49.77
CA LEU A 100 48.94 -25.91 -49.67
C LEU A 100 48.93 -26.42 -48.22
N GLY A 101 50.05 -26.32 -47.51
CA GLY A 101 50.14 -26.70 -46.09
C GLY A 101 49.27 -25.83 -45.17
N THR A 102 49.10 -24.53 -45.50
CA THR A 102 48.14 -23.67 -44.79
C THR A 102 46.71 -24.15 -45.00
N TYR A 103 46.35 -24.47 -46.25
CA TYR A 103 45.01 -24.93 -46.60
C TYR A 103 44.65 -26.27 -45.94
N GLU A 104 45.61 -27.19 -45.83
CA GLU A 104 45.43 -28.48 -45.15
C GLU A 104 44.90 -28.36 -43.71
N GLN A 105 45.25 -27.27 -43.02
CA GLN A 105 44.83 -27.00 -41.65
C GLN A 105 43.41 -26.41 -41.56
N LEU A 106 42.82 -26.03 -42.69
CA LEU A 106 41.57 -25.29 -42.78
C LEU A 106 40.48 -26.07 -43.55
N LEU A 107 40.66 -27.39 -43.67
CA LEU A 107 39.70 -28.26 -44.34
C LEU A 107 38.33 -28.18 -43.68
N SER A 108 37.32 -27.83 -44.47
CA SER A 108 35.97 -27.52 -43.95
C SER A 108 35.02 -28.71 -43.98
N ASN A 109 35.09 -29.56 -45.01
CA ASN A 109 34.18 -30.68 -45.21
C ASN A 109 34.83 -31.79 -46.09
N ASP A 110 34.09 -32.87 -46.34
CA ASP A 110 34.62 -34.00 -47.12
C ASP A 110 34.82 -33.67 -48.61
N GLU A 111 33.97 -32.80 -49.19
CA GLU A 111 34.14 -32.30 -50.57
C GLU A 111 35.46 -31.52 -50.71
N ASP A 112 35.74 -30.65 -49.74
CA ASP A 112 36.97 -29.87 -49.66
C ASP A 112 38.22 -30.77 -49.56
N ARG A 113 38.14 -31.82 -48.72
CA ARG A 113 39.22 -32.82 -48.59
C ARG A 113 39.47 -33.56 -49.90
N GLN A 114 38.42 -33.96 -50.60
CA GLN A 114 38.53 -34.63 -51.91
C GLN A 114 39.14 -33.68 -52.95
N LEU A 115 38.73 -32.42 -52.96
CA LEU A 115 39.22 -31.41 -53.88
C LEU A 115 40.71 -31.11 -53.64
N LEU A 116 41.14 -30.98 -52.39
CA LEU A 116 42.55 -30.83 -52.03
C LEU A 116 43.39 -32.02 -52.50
N ALA A 117 42.92 -33.26 -52.28
CA ALA A 117 43.61 -34.46 -52.75
C ALA A 117 43.73 -34.46 -54.29
N SER A 118 42.68 -34.02 -54.97
CA SER A 118 42.65 -33.86 -56.43
C SER A 118 43.67 -32.82 -56.92
N VAL A 119 43.85 -31.71 -56.20
CA VAL A 119 44.85 -30.65 -56.50
C VAL A 119 46.25 -31.18 -56.29
N LYS A 120 46.51 -31.89 -55.19
CA LYS A 120 47.83 -32.51 -54.92
C LYS A 120 48.25 -33.45 -56.05
N SER A 121 47.34 -34.32 -56.48
CA SER A 121 47.59 -35.26 -57.57
C SER A 121 47.86 -34.54 -58.89
N ALA A 122 47.04 -33.54 -59.26
CA ALA A 122 47.24 -32.78 -60.50
C ALA A 122 48.57 -31.97 -60.46
N TRP A 123 48.92 -31.40 -59.31
CA TRP A 123 50.17 -30.66 -59.13
C TRP A 123 51.39 -31.56 -59.28
N ALA A 124 51.35 -32.77 -58.73
CA ALA A 124 52.42 -33.76 -58.90
C ALA A 124 52.61 -34.17 -60.37
N SER A 125 51.52 -34.40 -61.11
CA SER A 125 51.58 -34.70 -62.55
C SER A 125 52.16 -33.54 -63.36
N TYR A 126 51.73 -32.31 -63.07
CA TYR A 126 52.28 -31.11 -63.71
C TYR A 126 53.79 -30.95 -63.42
N LEU A 127 54.23 -31.16 -62.18
CA LEU A 127 55.66 -31.10 -61.83
C LEU A 127 56.50 -32.20 -62.50
N ALA A 128 55.93 -33.39 -62.76
CA ALA A 128 56.60 -34.43 -63.52
C ALA A 128 56.86 -34.01 -64.98
N ALA A 129 55.85 -33.45 -65.66
CA ALA A 129 56.00 -32.89 -67.00
C ALA A 129 56.96 -31.68 -67.02
N SER A 130 56.88 -30.83 -65.98
CA SER A 130 57.79 -29.70 -65.80
C SER A 130 59.27 -30.12 -65.71
N LYS A 131 59.56 -31.19 -64.98
CA LYS A 131 60.94 -31.70 -64.85
C LYS A 131 61.52 -32.10 -66.21
N GLN A 132 60.73 -32.76 -67.06
CA GLN A 132 61.13 -33.10 -68.43
C GLN A 132 61.32 -31.85 -69.29
N LEU A 133 60.45 -30.86 -69.12
CA LEU A 133 60.54 -29.58 -69.83
C LEU A 133 61.84 -28.82 -69.52
N PHE A 134 62.21 -28.69 -68.23
CA PHE A 134 63.48 -28.08 -67.84
C PHE A 134 64.68 -28.87 -68.39
N GLU A 135 64.62 -30.20 -68.39
CA GLU A 135 65.68 -31.05 -68.94
C GLU A 135 65.89 -30.84 -70.45
N LEU A 136 64.81 -30.89 -71.25
CA LEU A 136 64.85 -30.60 -72.69
C LEU A 136 65.39 -29.18 -72.96
N SER A 137 64.99 -28.21 -72.14
CA SER A 137 65.46 -26.84 -72.27
C SER A 137 66.94 -26.66 -71.89
N ARG A 138 67.47 -27.42 -70.92
CA ARG A 138 68.92 -27.45 -70.60
C ARG A 138 69.75 -28.06 -71.73
N GLN A 139 69.20 -29.05 -72.43
CA GLN A 139 69.83 -29.71 -73.58
C GLN A 139 69.72 -28.90 -74.89
N ASN A 140 69.21 -27.68 -74.83
CA ASN A 140 68.94 -26.81 -76.00
C ASN A 140 68.06 -27.51 -77.06
N GLN A 141 67.04 -28.24 -76.59
CA GLN A 141 66.01 -28.87 -77.43
C GLN A 141 64.71 -28.05 -77.37
N GLU A 142 64.78 -26.76 -77.69
CA GLU A 142 63.66 -25.80 -77.49
C GLU A 142 62.42 -26.18 -78.28
N ALA A 143 62.58 -26.77 -79.47
CA ALA A 143 61.44 -27.21 -80.28
C ALA A 143 60.63 -28.31 -79.56
N GLN A 144 61.31 -29.28 -78.94
CA GLN A 144 60.68 -30.35 -78.17
C GLN A 144 60.12 -29.80 -76.85
N ALA A 145 60.88 -28.94 -76.15
CA ALA A 145 60.42 -28.29 -74.93
C ALA A 145 59.16 -27.43 -75.15
N ARG A 146 59.09 -26.67 -76.26
CA ARG A 146 57.89 -25.91 -76.66
C ARG A 146 56.73 -26.81 -77.05
N GLY A 147 57.01 -27.96 -77.66
CA GLY A 147 56.00 -28.99 -77.96
C GLY A 147 55.36 -29.51 -76.68
N LEU A 148 56.18 -29.94 -75.72
CA LEU A 148 55.72 -30.41 -74.40
C LEU A 148 54.98 -29.31 -73.62
N LEU A 149 55.51 -28.08 -73.63
CA LEU A 149 54.88 -26.90 -73.04
C LEU A 149 53.47 -26.69 -73.60
N ARG A 150 53.26 -26.77 -74.92
CA ARG A 150 51.96 -26.51 -75.54
C ARG A 150 50.99 -27.70 -75.51
N GLY A 151 51.49 -28.92 -75.33
CA GLY A 151 50.72 -30.16 -75.24
C GLY A 151 50.50 -30.62 -73.79
N GLU A 152 51.02 -31.81 -73.45
CA GLU A 152 50.80 -32.50 -72.16
C GLU A 152 51.02 -31.60 -70.92
N SER A 153 52.07 -30.79 -70.89
CA SER A 153 52.33 -29.88 -69.76
C SER A 153 51.25 -28.81 -69.60
N LYS A 154 50.67 -28.33 -70.70
CA LYS A 154 49.53 -27.41 -70.66
C LYS A 154 48.27 -28.10 -70.13
N GLU A 155 47.99 -29.33 -70.56
CA GLU A 155 46.82 -30.09 -70.08
C GLU A 155 46.89 -30.28 -68.56
N HIS A 156 48.04 -30.72 -68.03
CA HIS A 156 48.23 -30.83 -66.58
C HIS A 156 48.12 -29.48 -65.85
N PHE A 157 48.64 -28.40 -66.43
CA PHE A 157 48.50 -27.06 -65.85
C PHE A 157 47.04 -26.58 -65.81
N ASP A 158 46.29 -26.81 -66.87
CA ASP A 158 44.87 -26.49 -66.96
C ASP A 158 44.06 -27.30 -65.93
N GLU A 159 44.41 -28.58 -65.70
CA GLU A 159 43.81 -29.38 -64.62
C GLU A 159 44.08 -28.81 -63.23
N VAL A 160 45.32 -28.44 -62.93
CA VAL A 160 45.70 -27.81 -61.64
C VAL A 160 44.89 -26.53 -61.43
N THR A 161 44.90 -25.63 -62.40
CA THR A 161 44.23 -24.33 -62.28
C THR A 161 42.71 -24.44 -62.23
N SER A 162 42.12 -25.40 -62.95
CA SER A 162 40.68 -25.70 -62.88
C SER A 162 40.27 -26.22 -61.51
N ARG A 163 41.04 -27.16 -60.92
CA ARG A 163 40.76 -27.70 -59.58
C ARG A 163 40.94 -26.64 -58.49
N LEU A 164 41.97 -25.80 -58.60
CA LEU A 164 42.17 -24.65 -57.71
C LEU A 164 41.04 -23.61 -57.84
N GLN A 165 40.51 -23.40 -59.05
CA GLN A 165 39.37 -22.51 -59.25
C GLN A 165 38.12 -23.02 -58.52
N LYS A 166 37.80 -24.32 -58.67
CA LYS A 166 36.70 -24.94 -57.91
C LYS A 166 36.88 -24.81 -56.40
N MET A 167 38.12 -24.84 -55.94
CA MET A 167 38.47 -24.70 -54.52
C MET A 167 38.25 -23.27 -54.03
N VAL A 168 38.58 -22.26 -54.84
CA VAL A 168 38.23 -20.86 -54.55
C VAL A 168 36.71 -20.69 -54.51
N GLU A 169 35.98 -21.23 -55.49
CA GLU A 169 34.51 -21.16 -55.57
C GLU A 169 33.81 -21.84 -54.39
N LEU A 170 34.31 -23.00 -53.95
CA LEU A 170 33.79 -23.71 -52.78
C LEU A 170 33.91 -22.85 -51.52
N ASN A 171 35.07 -22.22 -51.31
CA ASN A 171 35.29 -21.38 -50.13
C ASN A 171 34.55 -20.05 -50.19
N ASP A 172 34.43 -19.44 -51.37
CA ASP A 172 33.66 -18.22 -51.58
C ASP A 172 32.15 -18.45 -51.35
N GLY A 173 31.63 -19.57 -51.87
CA GLY A 173 30.27 -20.03 -51.59
C GLY A 173 30.05 -20.31 -50.11
N GLY A 174 30.99 -21.01 -49.45
CA GLY A 174 30.96 -21.25 -48.01
C GLY A 174 30.96 -19.95 -47.18
N ALA A 175 31.80 -18.98 -47.54
CA ALA A 175 31.86 -17.66 -46.92
C ALA A 175 30.54 -16.90 -47.07
N THR A 176 29.95 -16.93 -48.26
CA THR A 176 28.66 -16.29 -48.56
C THR A 176 27.53 -16.91 -47.74
N ILE A 177 27.43 -18.24 -47.71
CA ILE A 177 26.44 -18.97 -46.90
C ILE A 177 26.59 -18.64 -45.42
N ALA A 178 27.84 -18.59 -44.91
CA ALA A 178 28.09 -18.21 -43.52
C ALA A 178 27.67 -16.75 -43.24
N GLY A 179 27.90 -15.84 -44.19
CA GLY A 179 27.48 -14.44 -44.12
C GLY A 179 25.96 -14.29 -44.08
N ASP A 180 25.26 -14.95 -44.99
CA ASP A 180 23.80 -14.95 -45.08
C ASP A 180 23.16 -15.56 -43.83
N LYS A 181 23.73 -16.67 -43.33
CA LYS A 181 23.31 -17.26 -42.05
C LYS A 181 23.50 -16.28 -40.89
N GLY A 182 24.63 -15.57 -40.85
CA GLY A 182 24.89 -14.52 -39.86
C GLY A 182 23.85 -13.39 -39.91
N ALA A 183 23.50 -12.93 -41.12
CA ALA A 183 22.47 -11.90 -41.32
C ALA A 183 21.07 -12.37 -40.89
N ALA A 184 20.70 -13.61 -41.25
CA ALA A 184 19.42 -14.20 -40.84
C ALA A 184 19.33 -14.39 -39.31
N LEU A 185 20.42 -14.84 -38.68
CA LEU A 185 20.52 -14.94 -37.21
C LEU A 185 20.36 -13.56 -36.56
N TYR A 186 20.97 -12.52 -37.12
CA TYR A 186 20.84 -11.15 -36.62
C TYR A 186 19.38 -10.64 -36.71
N GLU A 187 18.71 -10.79 -37.85
CA GLU A 187 17.32 -10.35 -38.01
C GLU A 187 16.37 -11.14 -37.09
N SER A 188 16.53 -12.47 -37.02
CA SER A 188 15.74 -13.30 -36.10
C SER A 188 15.96 -12.91 -34.63
N ALA A 189 17.21 -12.64 -34.24
CA ALA A 189 17.56 -12.18 -32.91
C ALA A 189 16.91 -10.82 -32.60
N ARG A 190 17.02 -9.87 -33.52
CA ARG A 190 16.44 -8.53 -33.41
C ARG A 190 14.94 -8.57 -33.21
N VAL A 191 14.21 -9.31 -34.04
CA VAL A 191 12.74 -9.48 -33.92
C VAL A 191 12.37 -10.11 -32.57
N SER A 192 13.09 -11.16 -32.16
CA SER A 192 12.83 -11.84 -30.89
C SER A 192 13.10 -10.95 -29.68
N ILE A 193 14.20 -10.18 -29.69
CA ILE A 193 14.53 -9.22 -28.63
C ILE A 193 13.47 -8.13 -28.52
N ILE A 194 13.03 -7.55 -29.65
CA ILE A 194 11.97 -6.53 -29.67
C ILE A 194 10.65 -7.11 -29.14
N ALA A 195 10.27 -8.33 -29.55
CA ALA A 195 9.06 -8.98 -29.08
C ALA A 195 9.07 -9.23 -27.56
N VAL A 196 10.19 -9.73 -27.02
CA VAL A 196 10.36 -9.95 -25.58
C VAL A 196 10.37 -8.63 -24.81
N LEU A 197 11.00 -7.59 -25.34
CA LEU A 197 11.00 -6.25 -24.74
C LEU A 197 9.58 -5.68 -24.63
N ILE A 198 8.80 -5.75 -25.71
CA ILE A 198 7.39 -5.28 -25.71
C ILE A 198 6.57 -6.10 -24.71
N ALA A 199 6.72 -7.43 -24.68
CA ALA A 199 6.03 -8.28 -23.73
C ALA A 199 6.38 -7.93 -22.27
N ALA A 200 7.67 -7.72 -21.97
CA ALA A 200 8.14 -7.33 -20.64
C ALA A 200 7.58 -5.96 -20.23
N LEU A 201 7.53 -4.98 -21.14
CA LEU A 201 6.93 -3.66 -20.89
C LEU A 201 5.42 -3.76 -20.62
N LEU A 202 4.68 -4.56 -21.40
CA LEU A 202 3.24 -4.75 -21.20
C LEU A 202 2.95 -5.45 -19.86
N ILE A 203 3.73 -6.48 -19.51
CA ILE A 203 3.63 -7.17 -18.22
C ILE A 203 3.96 -6.21 -17.09
N GLY A 204 5.05 -5.45 -17.20
CA GLY A 204 5.45 -4.45 -16.21
C GLY A 204 4.39 -3.37 -16.00
N LEU A 205 3.83 -2.83 -17.08
CA LEU A 205 2.75 -1.85 -17.02
C LEU A 205 1.47 -2.44 -16.42
N GLY A 206 1.12 -3.68 -16.79
CA GLY A 206 -0.01 -4.41 -16.24
C GLY A 206 0.12 -4.64 -14.73
N LEU A 207 1.29 -5.10 -14.27
CA LEU A 207 1.59 -5.28 -12.85
C LEU A 207 1.58 -3.95 -12.09
N ALA A 208 2.16 -2.90 -12.67
CA ALA A 208 2.18 -1.57 -12.06
C ALA A 208 0.76 -1.01 -11.87
N MET A 209 -0.08 -1.06 -12.91
CA MET A 209 -1.49 -0.64 -12.82
C MET A 209 -2.29 -1.50 -11.84
N PHE A 210 -2.05 -2.82 -11.82
CA PHE A 210 -2.71 -3.74 -10.91
C PHE A 210 -2.37 -3.43 -9.45
N ILE A 211 -1.09 -3.27 -9.11
CA ILE A 211 -0.64 -2.94 -7.75
C ILE A 211 -1.11 -1.56 -7.33
N ALA A 212 -0.97 -0.55 -8.19
CA ALA A 212 -1.47 0.79 -7.92
C ALA A 212 -2.96 0.77 -7.59
N ARG A 213 -3.76 0.02 -8.36
CA ARG A 213 -5.20 -0.10 -8.11
C ARG A 213 -5.54 -0.82 -6.80
N ILE A 214 -4.76 -1.83 -6.41
CA ILE A 214 -4.95 -2.57 -5.15
C ILE A 214 -4.61 -1.72 -3.94
N ILE A 215 -3.59 -0.86 -4.01
CA ILE A 215 -3.17 -0.02 -2.90
C ILE A 215 -4.01 1.26 -2.83
N SER A 216 -4.22 1.95 -3.96
CA SER A 216 -4.89 3.25 -3.97
C SER A 216 -6.39 3.16 -3.68
N ARG A 217 -7.07 2.06 -4.01
CA ARG A 217 -8.52 1.93 -3.78
C ARG A 217 -8.90 1.91 -2.28
N PRO A 218 -8.33 1.02 -1.43
CA PRO A 218 -8.66 1.00 0.00
C PRO A 218 -8.23 2.29 0.70
N LEU A 219 -7.10 2.88 0.32
CA LEU A 219 -6.66 4.16 0.88
C LEU A 219 -7.61 5.30 0.53
N LYS A 220 -8.14 5.33 -0.71
CA LYS A 220 -9.17 6.30 -1.10
C LYS A 220 -10.47 6.09 -0.31
N GLN A 221 -10.88 4.84 -0.09
CA GLN A 221 -12.05 4.53 0.74
C GLN A 221 -11.86 4.98 2.20
N ALA A 222 -10.69 4.74 2.78
CA ALA A 222 -10.37 5.21 4.13
C ALA A 222 -10.38 6.73 4.21
N ALA A 223 -9.85 7.43 3.21
CA ALA A 223 -9.89 8.90 3.14
C ALA A 223 -11.33 9.42 3.05
N THR A 224 -12.16 8.86 2.18
CA THR A 224 -13.59 9.24 2.06
C THR A 224 -14.36 8.96 3.36
N ALA A 225 -14.08 7.84 4.03
CA ALA A 225 -14.72 7.54 5.32
C ALA A 225 -14.30 8.53 6.41
N ALA A 226 -13.03 8.94 6.44
CA ALA A 226 -12.55 9.96 7.38
C ALA A 226 -13.18 11.34 7.10
N GLU A 227 -13.38 11.69 5.83
CA GLU A 227 -14.06 12.92 5.42
C GLU A 227 -15.54 12.92 5.86
N GLN A 228 -16.26 11.82 5.60
CA GLN A 228 -17.64 11.66 6.10
C GLN A 228 -17.73 11.73 7.62
N LEU A 229 -16.77 11.14 8.32
CA LEU A 229 -16.69 11.21 9.77
C LEU A 229 -16.46 12.65 10.27
N ALA A 230 -15.60 13.41 9.59
CA ALA A 230 -15.33 14.81 9.91
C ALA A 230 -16.58 15.70 9.70
N GLU A 231 -17.45 15.35 8.75
CA GLU A 231 -18.75 15.98 8.54
C GLU A 231 -19.84 15.53 9.54
N GLY A 232 -19.53 14.60 10.45
CA GLY A 232 -20.46 14.07 11.45
C GLY A 232 -21.36 12.93 10.94
N ASN A 233 -21.10 12.40 9.75
CA ASN A 233 -21.85 11.26 9.22
C ASN A 233 -21.29 9.93 9.77
N LEU A 234 -21.94 9.41 10.81
CA LEU A 234 -21.59 8.13 11.46
C LEU A 234 -22.21 6.89 10.80
N ASN A 235 -23.00 7.08 9.73
CA ASN A 235 -23.60 5.99 8.95
C ASN A 235 -22.75 5.59 7.73
N ALA A 236 -21.49 6.04 7.66
CA ALA A 236 -20.55 5.67 6.62
C ALA A 236 -20.33 4.14 6.58
N HIS A 237 -20.73 3.49 5.50
CA HIS A 237 -20.51 2.04 5.33
C HIS A 237 -19.09 1.77 4.82
N ILE A 238 -18.29 1.10 5.65
CA ILE A 238 -16.91 0.73 5.33
C ILE A 238 -16.84 -0.79 5.13
N GLU A 239 -16.59 -1.20 3.88
CA GLU A 239 -16.40 -2.61 3.51
C GLU A 239 -15.18 -3.22 4.24
N PRO A 240 -15.23 -4.51 4.63
CA PRO A 240 -14.10 -5.17 5.26
C PRO A 240 -12.85 -5.14 4.38
N GLY A 241 -11.75 -4.65 4.93
CA GLY A 241 -10.46 -4.58 4.23
C GLY A 241 -9.79 -5.96 4.08
N ALA A 242 -8.80 -6.04 3.19
CA ALA A 242 -7.89 -7.18 3.12
C ALA A 242 -7.05 -7.34 4.40
N LYS A 243 -6.26 -8.40 4.53
CA LYS A 243 -5.37 -8.60 5.69
C LYS A 243 -4.04 -7.83 5.60
N ASP A 244 -3.83 -7.06 4.54
CA ASP A 244 -2.64 -6.24 4.34
C ASP A 244 -2.69 -4.91 5.10
N GLU A 245 -1.63 -4.12 5.02
CA GLU A 245 -1.53 -2.84 5.73
C GLU A 245 -2.63 -1.85 5.31
N THR A 246 -3.09 -1.87 4.05
CA THR A 246 -4.20 -0.99 3.62
C THR A 246 -5.54 -1.42 4.20
N GLY A 247 -5.79 -2.73 4.28
CA GLY A 247 -6.98 -3.26 4.91
C GLY A 247 -6.97 -3.14 6.44
N MET A 248 -5.80 -3.17 7.07
CA MET A 248 -5.65 -2.82 8.49
C MET A 248 -6.10 -1.38 8.76
N VAL A 249 -5.70 -0.42 7.93
CA VAL A 249 -6.15 0.98 8.05
C VAL A 249 -7.67 1.08 7.86
N LEU A 250 -8.21 0.41 6.85
CA LEU A 250 -9.65 0.42 6.57
C LEU A 250 -10.47 -0.19 7.74
N ASN A 251 -10.00 -1.30 8.30
CA ASN A 251 -10.62 -1.95 9.46
C ASN A 251 -10.50 -1.09 10.74
N ALA A 252 -9.38 -0.38 10.93
CA ALA A 252 -9.22 0.56 12.04
C ALA A 252 -10.21 1.74 11.92
N MET A 253 -10.40 2.28 10.71
CA MET A 253 -11.41 3.32 10.45
C MET A 253 -12.83 2.82 10.72
N ARG A 254 -13.16 1.60 10.29
CA ARG A 254 -14.45 0.97 10.61
C ARG A 254 -14.71 0.85 12.11
N ASN A 255 -13.71 0.42 12.87
CA ASN A 255 -13.81 0.33 14.32
C ASN A 255 -13.98 1.70 14.97
N MET A 256 -13.29 2.72 14.46
CA MET A 256 -13.39 4.11 14.92
C MET A 256 -14.80 4.67 14.70
N VAL A 257 -15.36 4.53 13.50
CA VAL A 257 -16.73 4.96 13.17
C VAL A 257 -17.74 4.25 14.08
N GLY A 258 -17.62 2.93 14.25
CA GLY A 258 -18.51 2.16 15.12
C GLY A 258 -18.44 2.60 16.59
N LYS A 259 -17.26 2.93 17.11
CA LYS A 259 -17.10 3.43 18.48
C LYS A 259 -17.66 4.84 18.66
N LEU A 260 -17.44 5.74 17.70
CA LEU A 260 -18.01 7.09 17.75
C LEU A 260 -19.53 7.07 17.63
N ALA A 261 -20.10 6.23 16.76
CA ALA A 261 -21.55 6.01 16.65
C ALA A 261 -22.16 5.56 17.98
N HIS A 262 -21.50 4.63 18.68
CA HIS A 262 -21.93 4.16 19.99
C HIS A 262 -21.91 5.29 21.04
N ILE A 263 -20.81 6.03 21.14
CA ILE A 263 -20.65 7.14 22.09
C ILE A 263 -21.72 8.23 21.85
N ILE A 264 -21.95 8.61 20.59
CA ILE A 264 -22.99 9.61 20.26
C ILE A 264 -24.39 9.08 20.58
N GLY A 265 -24.65 7.79 20.40
CA GLY A 265 -25.88 7.15 20.86
C GLY A 265 -26.07 7.24 22.37
N GLU A 266 -25.02 6.98 23.16
CA GLU A 266 -25.06 7.13 24.62
C GLU A 266 -25.29 8.58 25.05
N VAL A 267 -24.63 9.55 24.41
CA VAL A 267 -24.83 10.99 24.68
C VAL A 267 -26.26 11.41 24.38
N ARG A 268 -26.83 10.95 23.26
CA ARG A 268 -28.23 11.23 22.91
C ARG A 268 -29.21 10.66 23.94
N ASN A 269 -29.03 9.40 24.33
CA ASN A 269 -29.86 8.78 25.36
C ASN A 269 -29.75 9.50 26.71
N ALA A 270 -28.54 9.94 27.09
CA ALA A 270 -28.33 10.74 28.29
C ALA A 270 -29.02 12.11 28.20
N ALA A 271 -29.00 12.76 27.04
CA ALA A 271 -29.69 14.02 26.80
C ALA A 271 -31.22 13.85 26.87
N ASP A 272 -31.78 12.78 26.28
CA ASP A 272 -33.22 12.48 26.34
C ASP A 272 -33.68 12.20 27.79
N ASN A 273 -32.87 11.46 28.56
CA ASN A 273 -33.12 11.25 29.99
C ASN A 273 -33.05 12.55 30.80
N LEU A 274 -32.06 13.41 30.51
CA LEU A 274 -31.93 14.71 31.18
C LEU A 274 -33.09 15.65 30.84
N ALA A 275 -33.56 15.65 29.59
CA ALA A 275 -34.74 16.41 29.18
C ALA A 275 -35.98 15.95 29.93
N SER A 276 -36.21 14.64 30.01
CA SER A 276 -37.33 14.04 30.77
C SER A 276 -37.26 14.39 32.27
N ALA A 277 -36.07 14.28 32.88
CA ALA A 277 -35.86 14.68 34.28
C ALA A 277 -36.10 16.19 34.49
N SER A 278 -35.73 17.03 33.52
CA SER A 278 -35.98 18.47 33.58
C SER A 278 -37.47 18.80 33.51
N GLU A 279 -38.26 18.07 32.71
CA GLU A 279 -39.71 18.20 32.68
C GLU A 279 -40.36 17.80 34.01
N GLU A 280 -39.90 16.71 34.63
CA GLU A 280 -40.37 16.26 35.95
C GLU A 280 -40.04 17.27 37.06
N VAL A 281 -38.82 17.81 37.05
CA VAL A 281 -38.42 18.88 37.99
C VAL A 281 -39.28 20.13 37.77
N SER A 282 -39.55 20.52 36.53
CA SER A 282 -40.42 21.66 36.23
C SER A 282 -41.85 21.44 36.74
N ALA A 283 -42.42 20.25 36.54
CA ALA A 283 -43.74 19.92 37.05
C ALA A 283 -43.80 19.91 38.59
N THR A 284 -42.74 19.42 39.23
CA THR A 284 -42.59 19.42 40.70
C THR A 284 -42.47 20.85 41.23
N ALA A 285 -41.66 21.70 40.59
CA ALA A 285 -41.51 23.10 40.94
C ALA A 285 -42.84 23.87 40.83
N GLN A 286 -43.64 23.59 39.79
CA GLN A 286 -44.97 24.19 39.63
C GLN A 286 -45.93 23.76 40.76
N SER A 287 -45.97 22.47 41.09
CA SER A 287 -46.78 21.95 42.19
C SER A 287 -46.36 22.53 43.54
N MET A 288 -45.05 22.66 43.77
CA MET A 288 -44.50 23.28 44.98
C MET A 288 -44.86 24.76 45.07
N SER A 289 -44.80 25.50 43.96
CA SER A 289 -45.20 26.91 43.91
C SER A 289 -46.69 27.09 44.23
N GLN A 290 -47.54 26.20 43.74
CA GLN A 290 -48.97 26.17 44.07
C GLN A 290 -49.20 25.89 45.56
N ALA A 291 -48.58 24.82 46.08
CA ALA A 291 -48.68 24.47 47.50
C ALA A 291 -48.15 25.58 48.42
N THR A 292 -47.08 26.27 48.01
CA THR A 292 -46.54 27.42 48.75
C THR A 292 -47.52 28.59 48.75
N SER A 293 -48.25 28.82 47.66
CA SER A 293 -49.28 29.87 47.57
C SER A 293 -50.48 29.55 48.46
N GLU A 294 -50.93 28.29 48.48
CA GLU A 294 -51.98 27.82 49.39
C GLU A 294 -51.55 27.93 50.86
N GLN A 295 -50.32 27.53 51.18
CA GLN A 295 -49.77 27.65 52.52
C GLN A 295 -49.66 29.11 52.96
N ALA A 296 -49.26 30.02 52.08
CA ALA A 296 -49.24 31.46 52.36
C ALA A 296 -50.66 31.97 52.70
N ALA A 297 -51.68 31.58 51.94
CA ALA A 297 -53.07 31.94 52.22
C ALA A 297 -53.57 31.38 53.58
N SER A 298 -53.24 30.11 53.90
CA SER A 298 -53.58 29.53 55.22
C SER A 298 -52.88 30.25 56.38
N VAL A 299 -51.65 30.73 56.17
CA VAL A 299 -50.93 31.55 57.17
C VAL A 299 -51.61 32.91 57.33
N GLU A 300 -52.06 33.56 56.25
CA GLU A 300 -52.84 34.80 56.34
C GLU A 300 -54.13 34.60 57.14
N GLU A 301 -54.87 33.52 56.88
CA GLU A 301 -56.10 33.18 57.61
C GLU A 301 -55.83 32.88 59.10
N THR A 302 -54.73 32.19 59.39
CA THR A 302 -54.29 31.93 60.77
C THR A 302 -53.93 33.23 61.48
N SER A 303 -53.19 34.14 60.83
CA SER A 303 -52.86 35.45 61.38
C SER A 303 -54.12 36.28 61.66
N ALA A 304 -55.09 36.31 60.74
CA ALA A 304 -56.37 36.98 60.96
C ALA A 304 -57.16 36.36 62.15
N SER A 305 -57.14 35.03 62.28
CA SER A 305 -57.73 34.33 63.42
C SER A 305 -57.04 34.67 64.74
N VAL A 306 -55.71 34.83 64.73
CA VAL A 306 -54.92 35.29 65.88
C VAL A 306 -55.25 36.73 66.24
N GLU A 307 -55.44 37.63 65.27
CA GLU A 307 -55.91 39.00 65.53
C GLU A 307 -57.30 39.01 66.18
N GLN A 308 -58.24 38.22 65.64
CA GLN A 308 -59.59 38.09 66.21
C GLN A 308 -59.58 37.46 67.62
N MET A 309 -58.72 36.47 67.85
CA MET A 309 -58.50 35.90 69.18
C MET A 309 -57.92 36.92 70.15
N SER A 310 -56.93 37.71 69.73
CA SER A 310 -56.33 38.77 70.54
C SER A 310 -57.38 39.81 70.95
N ALA A 311 -58.23 40.23 70.02
CA ALA A 311 -59.37 41.10 70.30
C ALA A 311 -60.34 40.49 71.33
N SER A 312 -60.66 39.20 71.18
CA SER A 312 -61.53 38.48 72.12
C SER A 312 -60.90 38.33 73.52
N ILE A 313 -59.59 38.10 73.60
CA ILE A 313 -58.85 38.04 74.87
C ILE A 313 -58.86 39.41 75.56
N ASN A 314 -58.64 40.49 74.81
CA ASN A 314 -58.73 41.86 75.35
C ASN A 314 -60.14 42.15 75.87
N GLN A 315 -61.18 41.75 75.12
CA GLN A 315 -62.57 41.89 75.55
C GLN A 315 -62.87 41.07 76.82
N ASN A 316 -62.42 39.82 76.90
CA ASN A 316 -62.58 39.00 78.10
C ASN A 316 -61.83 39.58 79.31
N THR A 317 -60.66 40.16 79.09
CA THR A 317 -59.89 40.84 80.14
C THR A 317 -60.64 42.05 80.68
N GLU A 318 -61.27 42.84 79.80
CA GLU A 318 -62.10 43.97 80.21
C GLU A 318 -63.36 43.51 80.96
N ASN A 319 -64.04 42.48 80.46
CA ASN A 319 -65.19 41.87 81.14
C ASN A 319 -64.80 41.35 82.54
N ALA A 320 -63.62 40.74 82.68
CA ALA A 320 -63.10 40.29 83.97
C ALA A 320 -62.86 41.46 84.94
N LYS A 321 -62.30 42.58 84.48
CA LYS A 321 -62.15 43.80 85.30
C LYS A 321 -63.49 44.38 85.73
N VAL A 322 -64.48 44.44 84.83
CA VAL A 322 -65.83 44.89 85.16
C VAL A 322 -66.46 43.97 86.21
N THR A 323 -66.29 42.65 86.04
CA THR A 323 -66.80 41.64 86.98
C THR A 323 -66.13 41.75 88.35
N ASP A 324 -64.80 41.93 88.39
CA ASP A 324 -64.04 42.17 89.63
C ASP A 324 -64.51 43.46 90.34
N GLY A 325 -64.72 44.53 89.58
CA GLY A 325 -65.28 45.78 90.10
C GLY A 325 -66.69 45.61 90.67
N MET A 326 -67.56 44.86 89.98
CA MET A 326 -68.89 44.50 90.48
C MET A 326 -68.81 43.66 91.77
N ALA A 327 -67.93 42.66 91.81
CA ALA A 327 -67.76 41.80 92.97
C ALA A 327 -67.23 42.59 94.18
N SER A 328 -66.24 43.48 93.97
CA SER A 328 -65.72 44.38 94.99
C SER A 328 -66.80 45.32 95.53
N LYS A 329 -67.63 45.89 94.64
CA LYS A 329 -68.78 46.72 95.04
C LYS A 329 -69.80 45.93 95.86
N ALA A 330 -70.18 44.73 95.40
CA ALA A 330 -71.11 43.86 96.11
C ALA A 330 -70.59 43.45 97.49
N ALA A 331 -69.28 43.15 97.62
CA ALA A 331 -68.65 42.86 98.91
C ALA A 331 -68.71 44.06 99.86
N LYS A 332 -68.50 45.28 99.35
CA LYS A 332 -68.64 46.52 100.12
C LYS A 332 -70.08 46.73 100.60
N GLU A 333 -71.05 46.62 99.71
CA GLU A 333 -72.48 46.74 100.04
C GLU A 333 -72.92 45.67 101.05
N ALA A 334 -72.43 44.42 100.92
CA ALA A 334 -72.67 43.37 101.89
C ALA A 334 -72.06 43.68 103.27
N THR A 335 -70.89 44.35 103.30
CA THR A 335 -70.26 44.80 104.55
C THR A 335 -71.07 45.90 105.24
N GLU A 336 -71.51 46.91 104.49
CA GLU A 336 -72.39 48.00 104.99
C GLU A 336 -73.75 47.45 105.44
N GLY A 337 -74.31 46.49 104.71
CA GLY A 337 -75.51 45.75 105.10
C GLY A 337 -75.31 44.94 106.39
N GLY A 338 -74.16 44.28 106.54
CA GLY A 338 -73.77 43.59 107.77
C GLY A 338 -73.68 44.52 108.99
N GLU A 339 -73.14 45.72 108.81
CA GLU A 339 -73.06 46.75 109.86
C GLU A 339 -74.45 47.24 110.29
N SER A 340 -75.36 47.42 109.33
CA SER A 340 -76.76 47.78 109.57
C SER A 340 -77.52 46.69 110.34
N VAL A 341 -77.29 45.41 110.00
CA VAL A 341 -77.84 44.27 110.75
C VAL A 341 -77.28 44.23 112.18
N GLN A 342 -75.98 44.49 112.36
CA GLN A 342 -75.34 44.55 113.68
C GLN A 342 -75.96 45.65 114.56
N GLN A 343 -76.18 46.85 114.01
CA GLN A 343 -76.88 47.94 114.70
C GLN A 343 -78.31 47.53 115.09
N THR A 344 -79.02 46.82 114.21
CA THR A 344 -80.36 46.29 114.48
C THR A 344 -80.37 45.28 115.63
N VAL A 345 -79.38 44.39 115.71
CA VAL A 345 -79.22 43.43 116.83
C VAL A 345 -78.93 44.15 118.15
N VAL A 346 -78.11 45.22 118.14
CA VAL A 346 -77.86 46.04 119.34
C VAL A 346 -79.15 46.75 119.80
N ALA A 347 -79.94 47.28 118.87
CA ALA A 347 -81.25 47.87 119.19
C ALA A 347 -82.23 46.84 119.75
N MET A 348 -82.30 45.64 119.16
CA MET A 348 -83.09 44.52 119.65
C MET A 348 -82.68 44.09 121.07
N LYS A 349 -81.37 44.05 121.40
CA LYS A 349 -80.90 43.79 122.77
C LYS A 349 -81.38 44.85 123.76
N LYS A 350 -81.36 46.14 123.39
CA LYS A 350 -81.91 47.22 124.23
C LYS A 350 -83.42 47.08 124.45
N ILE A 351 -84.17 46.64 123.44
CA ILE A 351 -85.61 46.35 123.56
C ILE A 351 -85.83 45.18 124.52
N ALA A 352 -85.11 44.07 124.37
CA ALA A 352 -85.20 42.93 125.28
C ALA A 352 -84.90 43.32 126.74
N GLN A 353 -83.90 44.20 126.94
CA GLN A 353 -83.56 44.73 128.26
C GLN A 353 -84.68 45.62 128.85
N ARG A 354 -85.34 46.44 128.02
CA ARG A 354 -86.52 47.23 128.41
C ARG A 354 -87.72 46.33 128.74
N ILE A 355 -87.95 45.25 127.98
CA ILE A 355 -89.01 44.28 128.26
C ILE A 355 -88.78 43.58 129.61
N SER A 356 -87.54 43.20 129.93
CA SER A 356 -87.21 42.63 131.25
C SER A 356 -87.53 43.58 132.41
N ILE A 357 -87.26 44.88 132.25
CA ILE A 357 -87.62 45.90 133.25
C ILE A 357 -89.14 46.06 133.36
N ILE A 358 -89.87 45.97 132.24
CA ILE A 358 -91.34 46.00 132.25
C ILE A 358 -91.92 44.76 132.93
N ASP A 359 -91.31 43.58 132.75
CA ASP A 359 -91.69 42.34 133.41
C ASP A 359 -91.48 42.42 134.95
N ASP A 360 -90.35 43.00 135.38
CA ASP A 360 -90.09 43.29 136.81
C ASP A 360 -91.12 44.28 137.39
N ILE A 361 -91.51 45.32 136.63
CA ILE A 361 -92.56 46.27 137.03
C ILE A 361 -93.92 45.58 137.08
N ALA A 362 -94.25 44.72 136.11
CA ALA A 362 -95.49 43.96 136.08
C ALA A 362 -95.60 43.01 137.28
N TYR A 363 -94.50 42.37 137.66
CA TYR A 363 -94.42 41.52 138.86
C TYR A 363 -94.63 42.34 140.15
N GLN A 364 -94.00 43.52 140.28
CA GLN A 364 -94.24 44.43 141.40
C GLN A 364 -95.68 44.96 141.44
N THR A 365 -96.27 45.26 140.29
CA THR A 365 -97.66 45.74 140.19
C THR A 365 -98.66 44.65 140.59
N ASN A 366 -98.39 43.40 140.20
CA ASN A 366 -99.17 42.24 140.61
C ASN A 366 -99.11 41.99 142.13
N LEU A 367 -97.93 42.19 142.73
CA LEU A 367 -97.75 42.13 144.20
C LEU A 367 -98.46 43.28 144.94
N LEU A 368 -98.48 44.49 144.38
CA LEU A 368 -99.23 45.63 144.91
C LEU A 368 -100.74 45.42 144.84
N ALA A 369 -101.24 44.86 143.73
CA ALA A 369 -102.66 44.54 143.56
C ALA A 369 -103.14 43.46 144.55
N LEU A 370 -102.28 42.48 144.86
CA LEU A 370 -102.59 41.41 145.82
C LEU A 370 -102.64 41.93 147.27
N ASN A 371 -101.72 42.84 147.65
CA ASN A 371 -101.68 43.44 148.98
C ASN A 371 -102.82 44.44 149.25
N ALA A 372 -103.48 44.97 148.21
CA ALA A 372 -104.63 45.85 148.36
C ALA A 372 -105.96 45.07 148.53
N ALA A 373 -105.95 43.75 148.36
CA ALA A 373 -107.12 42.88 148.44
C ALA A 373 -107.25 42.10 149.76
N ILE A 374 -106.27 42.20 150.67
CA ILE A 374 -106.24 41.62 152.02
C ILE A 374 -106.05 42.76 153.02
#